data_AF-X1MA74-F1
#
_entry.id   AF-X1MA74-F1
#
_cell.length_a   1.000
_cell.length_b   1.000
_cell.length_c   1.000
_cell.angle_alpha   90.00
_cell.angle_beta   90.00
_cell.angle_gamma   90.00
#
_symmetry.space_group_name_H-M   'P 1'
#
loop_
_entity.id
_entity.type
_entity.pdbx_description
1 polymer ?
#
loop_
_entity_poly.entity_id
_entity_poly.type
_entity_poly.pdbx_seq_one_letter_code
_entity_poly.pdbx_strand_id
1 'polypeptide(L)'
;SFHDLERTPPLDEMKEIVQRQLKAGADICKMVTTAQGFEDNLTVLQLISEFPGVRLVSFAMGALGSMSRVLCPLVGGDFTYASIEKGKESAQGQITVRDLLKIYEMVGE
;
A
#
# COMPACT_ATOMS: atom_id res chain seq x y z
N SER A 1 6.18 10.40 -3.53
CA SER A 1 5.05 9.50 -3.86
C SER A 1 5.10 9.12 -5.32
N PHE A 2 4.81 7.86 -5.62
CA PHE A 2 4.65 7.33 -6.98
C PHE A 2 3.33 6.54 -7.07
N HIS A 3 2.68 6.60 -8.23
CA HIS A 3 1.46 5.84 -8.54
C HIS A 3 1.60 5.20 -9.93
N ASP A 4 1.50 3.87 -10.02
CA ASP A 4 1.28 3.15 -11.27
C ASP A 4 -0.21 2.78 -11.34
N LEU A 5 -0.92 3.34 -12.32
CA LEU A 5 -2.36 3.13 -12.46
C LEU A 5 -2.70 1.88 -13.27
N GLU A 6 -1.73 1.26 -13.94
CA GLU A 6 -1.95 0.18 -14.89
C GLU A 6 -1.53 -1.18 -14.33
N ARG A 7 -0.40 -1.24 -13.61
CA ARG A 7 0.20 -2.50 -13.16
C ARG A 7 0.96 -2.37 -11.85
N THR A 8 1.45 -3.50 -11.34
CA THR A 8 2.49 -3.56 -10.32
C THR A 8 3.83 -3.85 -11.01
N PRO A 9 4.81 -2.94 -10.95
CA PRO A 9 6.13 -3.20 -11.51
C PRO A 9 6.87 -4.32 -10.78
N PRO A 10 7.90 -4.93 -11.41
CA PRO A 10 8.80 -5.85 -10.72
C PRO A 10 9.40 -5.19 -9.47
N LEU A 11 9.63 -6.00 -8.44
CA LEU A 11 10.10 -5.51 -7.13
C LEU A 11 11.36 -4.64 -7.22
N ASP A 12 12.32 -4.99 -8.07
CA ASP A 12 13.56 -4.22 -8.23
C ASP A 12 13.32 -2.83 -8.82
N GLU A 13 12.40 -2.69 -9.77
CA GLU A 13 11.98 -1.38 -10.31
C GLU A 13 11.33 -0.52 -9.20
N MET A 14 10.49 -1.15 -8.36
CA MET A 14 9.87 -0.50 -7.21
C MET A 14 10.91 -0.04 -6.17
N LYS A 15 11.93 -0.86 -5.90
CA LYS A 15 13.05 -0.51 -5.01
C LYS A 15 13.79 0.74 -5.53
N GLU A 16 14.09 0.79 -6.82
CA GLU A 16 14.73 1.96 -7.42
C GLU A 16 13.88 3.23 -7.30
N ILE A 17 12.55 3.11 -7.46
CA ILE A 17 11.62 4.23 -7.26
C ILE A 17 11.66 4.73 -5.81
N VAL A 18 11.62 3.84 -4.81
CA VAL A 18 11.71 4.22 -3.40
C VAL A 18 13.06 4.88 -3.09
N GLN A 19 14.16 4.35 -3.60
CA GLN A 19 15.49 4.95 -3.43
C GLN A 19 15.57 6.36 -4.03
N ARG A 20 14.90 6.62 -5.17
CA ARG A 20 14.80 7.98 -5.72
C ARG A 20 13.99 8.92 -4.83
N GLN A 21 12.92 8.44 -4.21
CA GLN A 21 12.14 9.23 -3.24
C GLN A 21 13.00 9.60 -2.01
N LEU A 22 13.77 8.65 -1.47
CA LEU A 22 14.69 8.90 -0.35
C LEU A 22 15.78 9.92 -0.71
N LYS A 23 16.42 9.77 -1.88
CA LYS A 23 17.43 10.73 -2.37
C LYS A 23 16.87 12.14 -2.56
N ALA A 24 15.58 12.25 -2.86
CA ALA A 24 14.88 13.53 -2.95
C ALA A 24 14.51 14.13 -1.58
N GLY A 25 14.83 13.47 -0.47
CA GLY A 25 14.56 13.95 0.88
C GLY A 25 13.15 13.64 1.40
N ALA A 26 12.48 12.60 0.89
CA ALA A 26 11.16 12.23 1.38
C ALA A 26 11.22 11.69 2.82
N ASP A 27 10.46 12.30 3.74
CA ASP A 27 10.27 11.79 5.11
C ASP A 27 9.48 10.48 5.14
N ILE A 28 8.53 10.34 4.21
CA ILE A 28 7.72 9.14 4.01
C ILE A 28 7.70 8.84 2.52
N CYS A 29 8.18 7.65 2.15
CA CYS A 29 8.09 7.15 0.79
C CYS A 29 6.70 6.56 0.55
N LYS A 30 6.16 6.72 -0.66
CA LYS A 30 4.86 6.14 -1.03
C LYS A 30 4.94 5.51 -2.41
N MET A 31 4.57 4.24 -2.50
CA MET A 31 4.56 3.43 -3.72
C MET A 31 3.20 2.76 -3.85
N VAL A 32 2.36 3.25 -4.76
CA VAL A 32 1.03 2.68 -4.99
C VAL A 32 0.95 2.18 -6.42
N THR A 33 0.45 0.97 -6.61
CA THR A 33 0.33 0.34 -7.93
C THR A 33 -1.10 -0.09 -8.21
N THR A 34 -1.37 -0.74 -9.34
CA THR A 34 -2.66 -1.40 -9.61
C THR A 34 -2.45 -2.91 -9.67
N ALA A 35 -3.26 -3.67 -8.94
CA ALA A 35 -3.20 -5.12 -8.95
C ALA A 35 -3.89 -5.68 -10.20
N GLN A 36 -3.15 -6.51 -10.93
CA GLN A 36 -3.61 -7.38 -12.01
C GLN A 36 -3.76 -8.85 -11.55
N GLY A 37 -3.13 -9.22 -10.42
CA GLY A 37 -3.19 -10.56 -9.83
C GLY A 37 -3.09 -10.56 -8.30
N PHE A 38 -3.16 -11.75 -7.70
CA PHE A 38 -3.01 -11.90 -6.24
C PHE A 38 -1.57 -11.60 -5.82
N GLU A 39 -0.61 -12.07 -6.62
CA GLU A 39 0.83 -11.97 -6.43
C GLU A 39 1.29 -10.52 -6.28
N ASP A 40 0.62 -9.58 -6.93
CA ASP A 40 0.90 -8.14 -6.82
C ASP A 40 0.76 -7.65 -5.37
N ASN A 41 -0.20 -8.19 -4.61
CA ASN A 41 -0.33 -7.86 -3.19
C ASN A 41 0.92 -8.28 -2.42
N LEU A 42 1.47 -9.45 -2.73
CA LEU A 42 2.70 -9.93 -2.09
C LEU A 42 3.89 -9.06 -2.48
N THR A 43 4.00 -8.66 -3.75
CA THR A 43 5.09 -7.81 -4.24
C THR A 43 5.10 -6.45 -3.54
N VAL A 44 3.96 -5.76 -3.46
CA VAL A 44 3.89 -4.44 -2.81
C VAL A 44 4.12 -4.52 -1.30
N LEU A 45 3.69 -5.60 -0.63
CA LEU A 45 3.95 -5.82 0.80
C LEU A 45 5.42 -6.20 1.04
N GLN A 46 6.01 -7.03 0.18
CA GLN A 46 7.43 -7.38 0.24
C GLN A 46 8.30 -6.12 0.15
N LEU A 47 7.93 -5.14 -0.70
CA LEU A 47 8.65 -3.88 -0.79
C LEU A 47 8.82 -3.19 0.56
N ILE A 48 7.86 -3.28 1.48
CA ILE A 48 7.97 -2.68 2.82
C ILE A 48 9.14 -3.30 3.59
N SER A 49 9.24 -4.63 3.56
CA SER A 49 10.30 -5.38 4.26
C SER A 49 11.71 -5.13 3.71
N GLU A 50 11.82 -4.66 2.47
CA GLU A 50 13.10 -4.37 1.80
C GLU A 50 13.71 -3.03 2.23
N PHE A 51 12.95 -2.20 2.96
CA PHE A 51 13.40 -0.89 3.44
C PHE A 51 13.25 -0.75 4.96
N PRO A 52 13.96 -1.57 5.77
CA PRO A 52 13.88 -1.48 7.22
C PRO A 52 14.30 -0.09 7.72
N GLY A 53 13.53 0.48 8.63
CA GLY A 53 13.77 1.82 9.21
C GLY A 53 13.35 2.99 8.33
N VAL A 54 12.81 2.74 7.12
CA VAL A 54 12.22 3.78 6.27
C VAL A 54 10.71 3.80 6.50
N ARG A 55 10.15 5.00 6.70
CA ARG A 55 8.69 5.18 6.67
C ARG A 55 8.19 5.03 5.24
N LEU A 56 7.49 3.94 4.96
CA LEU A 56 7.04 3.59 3.62
C LEU A 56 5.55 3.19 3.64
N VAL A 57 4.78 3.72 2.70
CA VAL A 57 3.43 3.25 2.39
C VAL A 57 3.47 2.51 1.06
N SER A 58 3.09 1.24 1.05
CA SER A 58 3.07 0.42 -0.16
C SER A 58 1.88 -0.53 -0.20
N PHE A 59 1.04 -0.37 -1.24
CA PHE A 59 -0.10 -1.24 -1.51
C PHE A 59 -0.56 -1.09 -2.95
N ALA A 60 -1.37 -2.04 -3.42
CA ALA A 60 -1.99 -2.02 -4.74
C ALA A 60 -3.45 -1.52 -4.68
N MET A 61 -3.89 -0.85 -5.74
CA MET A 61 -5.26 -0.42 -5.97
C MET A 61 -6.07 -1.51 -6.66
N GLY A 62 -7.38 -1.24 -6.81
CA GLY A 62 -8.32 -2.17 -7.43
C GLY A 62 -8.89 -3.16 -6.42
N ALA A 63 -9.93 -3.88 -6.83
CA ALA A 63 -10.57 -4.89 -5.98
C ALA A 63 -9.57 -5.98 -5.54
N LEU A 64 -8.68 -6.38 -6.45
CA LEU A 64 -7.63 -7.38 -6.20
C LEU A 64 -6.56 -6.88 -5.22
N GLY A 65 -6.29 -5.57 -5.17
CA GLY A 65 -5.28 -4.96 -4.29
C GLY A 65 -5.76 -4.66 -2.87
N SER A 66 -7.06 -4.83 -2.59
CA SER A 66 -7.68 -4.46 -1.31
C SER A 66 -6.99 -5.09 -0.09
N MET A 67 -6.50 -6.31 -0.21
CA MET A 67 -5.77 -6.99 0.87
C MET A 67 -4.45 -6.31 1.20
N SER A 68 -3.63 -5.95 0.21
CA SER A 68 -2.38 -5.22 0.47
C SER A 68 -2.62 -3.86 1.15
N ARG A 69 -3.74 -3.19 0.84
CA ARG A 69 -4.14 -1.94 1.50
C ARG A 69 -4.42 -2.15 3.00
N VAL A 70 -5.12 -3.22 3.35
CA VAL A 70 -5.42 -3.58 4.75
C VAL A 70 -4.12 -3.97 5.48
N LEU A 71 -3.30 -4.80 4.84
CA LEU A 71 -2.10 -5.37 5.45
C LEU A 71 -0.91 -4.40 5.51
N CYS A 72 -0.90 -3.33 4.72
CA CYS A 72 0.22 -2.37 4.65
C CYS A 72 0.71 -1.94 6.04
N PRO A 73 -0.14 -1.41 6.96
CA PRO A 73 0.33 -1.05 8.30
C PRO A 73 0.79 -2.25 9.13
N LEU A 74 0.11 -3.39 8.98
CA LEU A 74 0.37 -4.61 9.75
C LEU A 74 1.73 -5.26 9.43
N VAL A 75 2.29 -4.99 8.25
CA VAL A 75 3.62 -5.49 7.84
C VAL A 75 4.71 -4.42 7.97
N GLY A 76 4.46 -3.33 8.70
CA GLY A 76 5.42 -2.26 8.97
C GLY A 76 5.32 -1.04 8.05
N GLY A 77 4.28 -0.97 7.21
CA GLY A 77 3.98 0.23 6.44
C GLY A 77 3.48 1.36 7.34
N ASP A 78 3.70 2.60 6.92
CA ASP A 78 3.53 3.75 7.82
C ASP A 78 2.06 4.12 8.10
N PHE A 79 1.19 3.99 7.09
CA PHE A 79 -0.25 4.19 7.20
C PHE A 79 -0.98 3.61 5.98
N THR A 80 -2.32 3.58 6.02
CA THR A 80 -3.16 3.21 4.88
C THR A 80 -4.30 4.21 4.67
N TYR A 81 -5.05 4.05 3.59
CA TYR A 81 -6.19 4.89 3.24
C TYR A 81 -7.48 4.08 3.30
N ALA A 82 -8.51 4.66 3.91
CA ALA A 82 -9.86 4.13 3.97
C ALA A 82 -10.86 5.21 3.53
N SER A 83 -12.02 4.79 3.03
CA SER A 83 -13.13 5.71 2.72
C SER A 83 -13.91 6.06 3.98
N ILE A 84 -14.54 7.24 4.01
CA ILE A 84 -15.40 7.63 5.15
C ILE A 84 -16.66 6.75 5.18
N GLU A 85 -17.25 6.54 4.01
CA GLU A 85 -18.45 5.73 3.80
C GLU A 85 -18.40 5.08 2.40
N LYS A 86 -19.28 4.11 2.17
CA LYS A 86 -19.41 3.46 0.87
C LYS A 86 -19.85 4.48 -0.18
N GLY A 87 -19.20 4.50 -1.34
CA GLY A 87 -19.47 5.46 -2.42
C GLY A 87 -18.72 6.79 -2.28
N LYS A 88 -17.88 6.96 -1.26
CA LYS A 88 -16.98 8.10 -1.06
C LYS A 88 -15.51 7.71 -1.16
N GLU A 89 -15.22 6.63 -1.86
CA GLU A 89 -13.85 6.18 -2.11
C GLU A 89 -13.11 7.19 -2.98
N SER A 90 -11.89 7.57 -2.59
CA SER A 90 -11.02 8.39 -3.42
C SER A 90 -10.24 7.56 -4.45
N ALA A 91 -10.22 6.23 -4.28
CA ALA A 91 -9.58 5.27 -5.17
C ALA A 91 -10.26 3.90 -5.07
N GLN A 92 -10.23 3.14 -6.17
CA GLN A 92 -10.84 1.81 -6.22
C GLN A 92 -10.21 0.85 -5.19
N GLY A 93 -11.06 0.09 -4.51
CA GLY A 93 -10.64 -0.91 -3.51
C GLY A 93 -10.44 -0.36 -2.09
N GLN A 94 -10.87 0.87 -1.81
CA GLN A 94 -10.94 1.38 -0.44
C GLN A 94 -12.09 0.75 0.34
N ILE A 95 -11.79 0.24 1.53
CA ILE A 95 -12.75 -0.19 2.52
C ILE A 95 -13.09 1.02 3.41
N THR A 96 -14.29 1.05 3.98
CA THR A 96 -14.66 2.12 4.92
C THR A 96 -13.77 2.09 6.16
N VAL A 97 -13.49 3.25 6.76
CA VAL A 97 -12.71 3.35 8.00
C VAL A 97 -13.35 2.53 9.12
N ARG A 98 -14.68 2.51 9.19
CA ARG A 98 -15.44 1.69 10.15
C ARG A 98 -15.14 0.20 10.00
N ASP A 99 -15.13 -0.29 8.77
CA ASP A 99 -14.90 -1.73 8.52
C ASP A 99 -13.42 -2.09 8.64
N LEU A 100 -12.50 -1.18 8.26
CA LEU A 100 -11.07 -1.36 8.47
C LEU A 100 -10.72 -1.48 9.95
N LEU A 101 -11.28 -0.62 10.81
CA LEU A 101 -11.06 -0.68 12.26
C LEU A 101 -11.54 -2.01 12.86
N LYS A 102 -12.69 -2.54 12.40
CA LYS A 102 -13.15 -3.87 12.84
C LYS A 102 -12.18 -4.98 12.42
N ILE A 103 -11.58 -4.88 11.23
CA ILE A 103 -10.59 -5.85 10.77
C ILE A 103 -9.38 -5.82 11.70
N TYR A 104 -8.86 -4.64 12.03
CA TYR A 104 -7.73 -4.48 12.95
C TYR A 104 -8.06 -5.00 14.35
N GLU A 105 -9.23 -4.67 14.89
CA GLU A 105 -9.70 -5.22 16.17
C GLU A 105 -9.75 -6.76 16.16
N MET A 106 -10.22 -7.36 15.06
CA MET A 106 -10.28 -8.83 14.92
C MET A 106 -8.89 -9.50 14.84
N VAL A 107 -7.86 -8.81 14.36
CA VAL A 107 -6.48 -9.33 14.28
C VAL A 107 -5.59 -8.88 15.44
N GLY A 108 -6.14 -8.14 16.40
CA GLY A 108 -5.45 -7.75 17.63
C GLY A 108 -4.68 -6.43 17.57
N GLU A 109 -5.06 -5.54 16.65
CA GLU A 109 -4.41 -4.23 16.39
C GLU A 109 -5.37 -3.06 16.61
#